data_AF-A0A3G1I482-F1
#
_entry.id   AF-A0A3G1I482-F1
#
_cell.length_a   1.000
_cell.length_b   1.000
_cell.length_c   1.000
_cell.angle_alpha   90.00
_cell.angle_beta   90.00
_cell.angle_gamma   90.00
#
_symmetry.space_group_name_H-M   'P 1'
#
loop_
_entity.id
_entity.type
_entity.pdbx_description
1 polymer ?
#
loop_
_entity_poly.entity_id
_entity_poly.type
_entity_poly.pdbx_seq_one_letter_code
_entity_poly.pdbx_strand_id
1 'polypeptide(L)'
;SGSMILAGIMLKLGGYGLLRVLVFLQKINLKLNYIWLSVSLLGGFYISLKCFCQVDIKSLIAYSSVAHMSIVIGGIMVMNYWGFNGSYILMIGHGLCSSGMFCLANISYERLHSRSMYINKGLMNFMPSMSLWWFLLLSSNMAAPPSLNLMGEISLINSLMSWSYFSMILLVLISFFSAGYSLYLFSYTQHGMFYQGLYSFYMGV
;
A
#
# COMPACT_ATOMS: atom_id res chain seq x y z
N SER A 1 16.27 3.01 7.92
CA SER A 1 15.77 4.40 8.01
C SER A 1 15.32 4.97 6.66
N GLY A 2 16.14 4.91 5.60
CA GLY A 2 15.79 5.52 4.29
C GLY A 2 14.45 5.07 3.67
N SER A 3 14.05 3.80 3.87
CA SER A 3 12.76 3.29 3.37
C SER A 3 11.53 3.98 3.96
N MET A 4 11.60 4.44 5.21
CA MET A 4 10.49 5.15 5.87
C MET A 4 10.30 6.55 5.29
N ILE A 5 11.39 7.25 5.02
CA ILE A 5 11.37 8.60 4.40
C ILE A 5 10.92 8.49 2.94
N LEU A 6 11.41 7.47 2.22
CA LEU A 6 11.03 7.25 0.84
C LEU A 6 9.53 6.96 0.71
N ALA A 7 9.03 6.02 1.52
CA ALA A 7 7.63 5.66 1.51
C ALA A 7 6.75 6.80 2.06
N GLY A 8 7.15 7.43 3.15
CA GLY A 8 6.35 8.45 3.82
C GLY A 8 6.28 9.78 3.09
N ILE A 9 7.37 10.22 2.44
CA ILE A 9 7.49 11.59 1.94
C ILE A 9 7.79 11.60 0.44
N MET A 10 8.83 10.90 -0.03
CA MET A 10 9.33 11.07 -1.41
C MET A 10 8.28 10.69 -2.45
N LEU A 11 7.53 9.59 -2.25
CA LEU A 11 6.44 9.21 -3.15
C LEU A 11 5.31 10.25 -3.17
N LYS A 12 5.03 10.89 -2.03
CA LYS A 12 3.92 11.86 -1.90
C LYS A 12 4.29 13.24 -2.43
N LEU A 13 5.58 13.61 -2.42
CA LEU A 13 6.06 14.82 -3.08
C LEU A 13 5.78 14.80 -4.59
N GLY A 14 5.89 13.63 -5.24
CA GLY A 14 5.52 13.47 -6.65
C GLY A 14 4.03 13.76 -6.90
N GLY A 15 3.14 13.14 -6.11
CA GLY A 15 1.69 13.39 -6.19
C GLY A 15 1.32 14.84 -5.88
N TYR A 16 1.94 15.44 -4.86
CA TYR A 16 1.74 16.85 -4.52
C TYR A 16 2.23 17.80 -5.62
N GLY A 17 3.36 17.48 -6.26
CA GLY A 17 3.86 18.21 -7.43
C GLY A 17 2.86 18.19 -8.58
N LEU A 18 2.29 17.01 -8.88
CA LEU A 18 1.23 16.87 -9.88
C LEU A 18 0.00 17.72 -9.52
N LEU A 19 -0.47 17.69 -8.27
CA LEU A 19 -1.60 18.51 -7.81
C LEU A 19 -1.38 20.00 -8.08
N ARG A 20 -0.17 20.51 -7.83
CA ARG A 20 0.15 21.93 -8.03
C ARG A 20 0.28 22.29 -9.51
N VAL A 21 0.96 21.46 -10.30
CA VAL A 21 1.21 21.74 -11.73
C VAL A 21 -0.07 21.63 -12.56
N LEU A 22 -0.97 20.72 -12.22
CA LEU A 22 -2.21 20.49 -12.97
C LEU A 22 -3.20 21.66 -12.92
N VAL A 23 -3.13 22.50 -11.88
CA VAL A 23 -3.92 23.74 -11.81
C VAL A 23 -3.57 24.67 -12.98
N PHE A 24 -2.29 24.72 -13.39
CA PHE A 24 -1.84 25.54 -14.51
C PHE A 24 -2.06 24.86 -15.87
N LEU A 25 -1.96 23.52 -15.93
CA LEU A 25 -2.01 22.73 -17.17
C LEU A 25 -3.39 22.11 -17.48
N GLN A 26 -4.47 22.63 -16.89
CA GLN A 26 -5.80 22.02 -16.96
C GLN A 26 -6.29 21.71 -18.39
N LYS A 27 -6.12 22.66 -19.33
CA LYS A 27 -6.57 22.49 -20.73
C LYS A 27 -5.83 21.36 -21.47
N ILE A 28 -4.55 21.16 -21.16
CA ILE A 28 -3.74 20.10 -21.77
C ILE A 28 -4.08 18.76 -21.12
N ASN A 29 -4.26 18.75 -19.80
CA ASN A 29 -4.60 17.53 -19.06
C ASN A 29 -5.91 16.92 -19.54
N LEU A 30 -6.95 17.73 -19.79
CA LEU A 30 -8.23 17.23 -20.31
C LEU A 30 -8.08 16.46 -21.63
N LYS A 31 -7.10 16.81 -22.47
CA LYS A 31 -6.83 16.09 -23.73
C LYS A 31 -6.01 14.82 -23.51
N LEU A 32 -5.07 14.82 -22.57
CA LEU A 32 -4.10 13.71 -22.38
C LEU A 32 -4.45 12.75 -21.22
N ASN A 33 -5.51 13.04 -20.45
CA ASN A 33 -5.92 12.29 -19.27
C ASN A 33 -6.06 10.78 -19.56
N TYR A 34 -6.63 10.40 -20.70
CA TYR A 34 -6.88 8.99 -21.04
C TYR A 34 -5.62 8.10 -21.01
N ILE A 35 -4.46 8.64 -21.38
CA ILE A 35 -3.19 7.89 -21.38
C ILE A 35 -2.78 7.59 -19.93
N TRP A 36 -2.76 8.61 -19.08
CA TRP A 36 -2.33 8.45 -17.69
C TRP A 36 -3.32 7.63 -16.87
N LEU A 37 -4.61 7.79 -17.14
CA LEU A 37 -5.67 7.06 -16.45
C LEU A 37 -5.65 5.56 -16.81
N SER A 38 -5.45 5.22 -18.09
CA SER A 38 -5.32 3.81 -18.50
C SER A 38 -4.08 3.14 -17.92
N VAL A 39 -2.92 3.81 -17.95
CA VAL A 39 -1.67 3.30 -17.36
C VAL A 39 -1.80 3.11 -15.85
N SER A 40 -2.43 4.06 -15.15
CA SER A 40 -2.58 3.98 -13.70
C SER A 40 -3.50 2.83 -13.27
N LEU A 41 -4.67 2.65 -13.90
CA LEU A 41 -5.60 1.57 -13.54
C LEU A 41 -5.05 0.18 -13.90
N LEU A 42 -4.52 0.00 -15.11
CA LEU A 42 -3.95 -1.29 -15.53
C LEU A 42 -2.67 -1.63 -14.75
N GLY A 43 -1.81 -0.63 -14.52
CA GLY A 43 -0.61 -0.78 -13.71
C GLY A 43 -0.93 -1.14 -12.26
N GLY A 44 -1.92 -0.47 -11.65
CA GLY A 44 -2.41 -0.76 -10.30
C GLY A 44 -2.88 -2.21 -10.17
N PHE A 45 -3.69 -2.67 -11.12
CA PHE A 45 -4.16 -4.05 -11.18
C PHE A 45 -2.99 -5.05 -11.27
N TYR A 46 -2.07 -4.86 -12.22
CA TYR A 46 -0.95 -5.79 -12.42
C TYR A 46 -0.02 -5.85 -11.19
N ILE A 47 0.24 -4.72 -10.56
CA ILE A 47 1.08 -4.65 -9.35
C ILE A 47 0.39 -5.35 -8.19
N SER A 48 -0.93 -5.18 -8.03
CA SER A 48 -1.69 -5.87 -6.98
C SER A 48 -1.61 -7.40 -7.08
N LEU A 49 -1.58 -7.95 -8.31
CA LEU A 49 -1.34 -9.38 -8.54
C LEU A 49 0.09 -9.78 -8.19
N LYS A 50 1.08 -8.97 -8.58
CA LYS A 50 2.49 -9.23 -8.25
C LYS A 50 2.78 -9.20 -6.76
N CYS A 51 2.00 -8.47 -5.95
CA CYS A 51 2.13 -8.49 -4.49
C CYS A 51 1.99 -9.92 -3.90
N PHE A 52 1.11 -10.77 -4.44
CA PHE A 52 0.96 -12.15 -3.94
C PHE A 52 2.15 -13.04 -4.27
N CYS A 53 2.82 -12.80 -5.39
CA CYS A 53 4.03 -13.54 -5.76
C CYS A 53 5.24 -13.15 -4.90
N GLN A 54 5.15 -12.04 -4.16
CA GLN A 54 6.31 -11.51 -3.46
C GLN A 54 6.55 -12.25 -2.14
N VAL A 55 7.75 -12.80 -2.00
CA VAL A 55 8.19 -13.54 -0.80
C VAL A 55 8.81 -12.62 0.26
N ASP A 56 9.38 -11.49 -0.19
CA ASP A 56 10.08 -10.54 0.67
C ASP A 56 9.14 -9.48 1.25
N ILE A 57 9.18 -9.30 2.57
CA ILE A 57 8.27 -8.40 3.31
C ILE A 57 8.39 -6.95 2.83
N LYS A 58 9.62 -6.42 2.74
CA LYS A 58 9.86 -5.01 2.37
C LYS A 58 9.41 -4.69 0.95
N SER A 59 9.65 -5.60 0.01
CA SER A 59 9.19 -5.43 -1.37
C SER A 59 7.68 -5.57 -1.50
N LEU A 60 7.04 -6.44 -0.72
CA LEU A 60 5.58 -6.54 -0.74
C LEU A 60 4.95 -5.22 -0.30
N ILE A 61 5.45 -4.61 0.79
CA ILE A 61 5.02 -3.29 1.26
C ILE A 61 5.32 -2.19 0.21
N ALA A 62 6.44 -2.30 -0.52
CA ALA A 62 6.75 -1.36 -1.59
C ALA A 62 5.77 -1.49 -2.76
N TYR A 63 5.46 -2.70 -3.22
CA TYR A 63 4.50 -2.93 -4.31
C TYR A 63 3.08 -2.53 -3.91
N SER A 64 2.64 -2.82 -2.68
CA SER A 64 1.35 -2.33 -2.20
C SER A 64 1.28 -0.80 -2.21
N SER A 65 2.40 -0.12 -1.90
CA SER A 65 2.44 1.34 -1.97
C SER A 65 2.27 1.90 -3.38
N VAL A 66 2.79 1.19 -4.39
CA VAL A 66 2.58 1.59 -5.80
C VAL A 66 1.13 1.34 -6.21
N ALA A 67 0.50 0.26 -5.74
CA ALA A 67 -0.91 -0.02 -6.02
C ALA A 67 -1.83 1.09 -5.49
N HIS A 68 -1.71 1.53 -4.24
CA HIS A 68 -2.53 2.64 -3.73
C HIS A 68 -2.22 3.97 -4.43
N MET A 69 -0.94 4.27 -4.71
CA MET A 69 -0.58 5.50 -5.43
C MET A 69 -1.04 5.51 -6.90
N SER A 70 -1.26 4.34 -7.51
CA SER A 70 -1.84 4.28 -8.86
C SER A 70 -3.26 4.85 -8.89
N ILE A 71 -4.08 4.59 -7.87
CA ILE A 71 -5.43 5.15 -7.74
C ILE A 71 -5.34 6.66 -7.50
N VAL A 72 -4.36 7.14 -6.72
CA VAL A 72 -4.10 8.57 -6.51
C VAL A 72 -3.84 9.27 -7.85
N ILE A 73 -2.95 8.73 -8.68
CA ILE A 73 -2.65 9.31 -9.99
C ILE A 73 -3.90 9.34 -10.87
N GLY A 74 -4.66 8.23 -10.92
CA GLY A 74 -5.92 8.18 -11.65
C GLY A 74 -6.91 9.25 -11.20
N GLY A 75 -7.14 9.39 -9.90
CA GLY A 75 -8.09 10.37 -9.34
C GLY A 75 -7.65 11.82 -9.54
N ILE A 76 -6.35 12.10 -9.50
CA ILE A 76 -5.79 13.42 -9.83
C ILE A 76 -6.07 13.76 -11.30
N MET A 77 -5.88 12.80 -12.21
CA MET A 77 -5.99 13.07 -13.64
C MET A 77 -7.43 13.34 -14.11
N VAL A 78 -8.45 12.80 -13.41
CA VAL A 78 -9.87 13.11 -13.69
C VAL A 78 -10.23 14.58 -13.46
N MET A 79 -9.47 15.31 -12.63
CA MET A 79 -9.71 16.73 -12.31
C MET A 79 -11.07 17.04 -11.64
N ASN A 80 -11.66 16.07 -10.93
CA ASN A 80 -12.86 16.29 -10.13
C ASN A 80 -12.52 16.74 -8.70
N TYR A 81 -13.39 17.54 -8.08
CA TYR A 81 -13.21 17.98 -6.69
C TYR A 81 -13.07 16.79 -5.71
N TRP A 82 -13.91 15.77 -5.89
CA TRP A 82 -13.83 14.52 -5.13
C TRP A 82 -12.51 13.77 -5.35
N GLY A 83 -11.99 13.76 -6.58
CA GLY A 83 -10.69 13.13 -6.90
C GLY A 83 -9.52 13.89 -6.29
N PHE A 84 -9.53 15.23 -6.35
CA PHE A 84 -8.52 16.07 -5.72
C PHE A 84 -8.49 15.88 -4.20
N ASN A 85 -9.63 16.01 -3.52
CA ASN A 85 -9.69 15.83 -2.07
C ASN A 85 -9.35 14.40 -1.66
N GLY A 86 -9.86 13.40 -2.38
CA GLY A 86 -9.60 11.99 -2.12
C GLY A 86 -8.13 11.62 -2.27
N SER A 87 -7.49 12.11 -3.34
CA SER A 87 -6.06 11.89 -3.59
C SER A 87 -5.20 12.46 -2.45
N TYR A 88 -5.55 13.64 -1.92
CA TYR A 88 -4.84 14.27 -0.81
C TYR A 88 -4.99 13.46 0.49
N ILE A 89 -6.23 13.07 0.83
CA ILE A 89 -6.52 12.27 2.03
C ILE A 89 -5.79 10.92 1.97
N LEU A 90 -5.84 10.24 0.82
CA LEU A 90 -5.18 8.95 0.64
C LEU A 90 -3.65 9.07 0.72
N MET A 91 -3.05 10.12 0.17
CA MET A 91 -1.60 10.33 0.26
C MET A 91 -1.13 10.45 1.71
N ILE A 92 -1.89 11.16 2.56
CA ILE A 92 -1.59 11.32 3.98
C ILE A 92 -1.80 10.00 4.72
N GLY A 93 -2.98 9.40 4.60
CA GLY A 93 -3.32 8.15 5.28
C GLY A 93 -2.36 7.01 4.92
N HIS A 94 -2.10 6.84 3.62
CA HIS A 94 -1.16 5.85 3.15
C HIS A 94 0.28 6.18 3.56
N GLY A 95 0.67 7.47 3.61
CA GLY A 95 1.98 7.89 4.12
C GLY A 95 2.25 7.38 5.53
N LEU A 96 1.29 7.57 6.43
CA LEU A 96 1.35 7.10 7.82
C LEU A 96 1.35 5.57 7.90
N CYS A 97 0.43 4.92 7.17
CA CYS A 97 0.31 3.47 7.19
C CYS A 97 1.57 2.76 6.66
N SER A 98 2.04 3.16 5.48
CA SER A 98 3.21 2.54 4.84
C SER A 98 4.52 2.77 5.59
N SER A 99 4.75 3.98 6.13
CA SER A 99 5.93 4.24 6.97
C SER A 99 5.94 3.38 8.23
N GLY A 100 4.78 3.21 8.88
CA GLY A 100 4.60 2.29 10.00
C GLY A 100 4.91 0.84 9.65
N MET A 101 4.38 0.33 8.52
CA MET A 101 4.68 -1.03 8.06
C MET A 101 6.17 -1.24 7.75
N PHE A 102 6.84 -0.26 7.14
CA PHE A 102 8.29 -0.33 6.92
C PHE A 102 9.09 -0.31 8.23
N CYS A 103 8.60 0.38 9.26
CA CYS A 103 9.18 0.35 10.60
C CYS A 103 9.06 -1.05 11.22
N LEU A 104 7.86 -1.64 11.21
CA LEU A 104 7.64 -2.99 11.73
C LEU A 104 8.48 -4.04 11.00
N ALA A 105 8.57 -3.94 9.67
CA ALA A 105 9.41 -4.82 8.86
C ALA A 105 10.92 -4.66 9.16
N ASN A 106 11.36 -3.49 9.61
CA ASN A 106 12.74 -3.29 10.06
C ASN A 106 12.98 -3.94 11.42
N ILE A 107 12.04 -3.81 12.36
CA ILE A 107 12.19 -4.42 13.69
C ILE A 107 12.22 -5.94 13.58
N SER A 108 11.38 -6.55 12.73
CA SER A 108 11.46 -8.00 12.47
C SER A 108 12.79 -8.39 11.81
N TYR A 109 13.30 -7.56 10.90
CA TYR A 109 14.59 -7.79 10.24
C TYR A 109 15.78 -7.66 11.20
N GLU A 110 15.78 -6.72 12.13
CA GLU A 110 16.84 -6.57 13.14
C GLU A 110 16.92 -7.77 14.08
N ARG A 111 15.82 -8.50 14.27
CA ARG A 111 15.74 -9.69 15.14
C ARG A 111 16.11 -10.99 14.43
N LEU A 112 15.60 -11.19 13.21
CA LEU A 112 15.75 -12.46 12.48
C LEU A 112 16.77 -12.38 11.33
N HIS A 113 17.36 -11.20 11.10
CA HIS A 113 18.34 -10.89 10.05
C HIS A 113 17.95 -11.33 8.63
N SER A 114 16.66 -11.59 8.39
CA SER A 114 16.15 -12.05 7.12
C SER A 114 14.89 -11.28 6.71
N ARG A 115 14.71 -11.11 5.40
CA ARG A 115 13.59 -10.35 4.82
C ARG A 115 12.46 -11.24 4.30
N SER A 116 12.70 -12.55 4.24
CA SER A 116 11.77 -13.51 3.64
C SER A 116 10.61 -13.81 4.59
N MET A 117 9.39 -13.86 4.06
CA MET A 117 8.21 -14.22 4.83
C MET A 117 8.25 -15.66 5.36
N TYR A 118 8.99 -16.56 4.72
CA TYR A 118 9.10 -17.94 5.17
C TYR A 118 9.85 -18.11 6.50
N ILE A 119 10.82 -17.24 6.76
CA ILE A 119 11.62 -17.29 7.98
C ILE A 119 10.91 -16.52 9.10
N ASN A 120 10.27 -15.39 8.75
CA ASN A 120 9.59 -14.51 9.71
C ASN A 120 8.14 -14.97 10.02
N LYS A 121 7.93 -16.27 10.28
CA LYS A 121 6.62 -16.85 10.62
C LYS A 121 6.38 -16.93 12.12
N GLY A 122 5.11 -16.91 12.54
CA GLY A 122 4.69 -17.21 13.91
C GLY A 122 4.94 -16.10 14.94
N LEU A 123 5.25 -14.87 14.52
CA LEU A 123 5.68 -13.79 15.42
C LEU A 123 4.68 -13.41 16.52
N MET A 124 3.39 -13.76 16.38
CA MET A 124 2.36 -13.52 17.39
C MET A 124 2.74 -14.11 18.76
N ASN A 125 3.34 -15.31 18.78
CA ASN A 125 3.69 -16.01 20.01
C ASN A 125 4.92 -15.39 20.71
N PHE A 126 5.77 -14.66 19.98
CA PHE A 126 7.03 -14.10 20.49
C PHE A 126 6.88 -12.62 20.85
N MET A 127 6.15 -11.85 20.05
CA MET A 127 5.95 -10.41 20.23
C MET A 127 4.47 -10.01 19.99
N PRO A 128 3.57 -10.32 20.94
CA PRO A 128 2.14 -10.05 20.78
C PRO A 128 1.79 -8.55 20.74
N SER A 129 2.62 -7.68 21.33
CA SER A 129 2.43 -6.24 21.20
C SER A 129 2.71 -5.75 19.77
N MET A 130 3.71 -6.34 19.10
CA MET A 130 4.07 -5.98 17.73
C MET A 130 3.05 -6.52 16.72
N SER A 131 2.47 -7.70 16.99
CA SER A 131 1.43 -8.24 16.13
C SER A 131 0.15 -7.39 16.15
N LEU A 132 -0.18 -6.76 17.28
CA LEU A 132 -1.29 -5.80 17.37
C LEU A 132 -1.03 -4.57 16.48
N TRP A 133 0.19 -4.03 16.49
CA TRP A 133 0.57 -2.93 15.58
C TRP A 133 0.54 -3.35 14.12
N TRP A 134 0.98 -4.57 13.80
CA TRP A 134 0.84 -5.14 12.46
C TRP A 134 -0.62 -5.19 12.03
N PHE A 135 -1.52 -5.65 12.90
CA PHE A 135 -2.94 -5.73 12.61
C PHE A 135 -3.56 -4.35 12.34
N LEU A 136 -3.28 -3.34 13.19
CA LEU A 136 -3.82 -1.99 13.01
C LEU A 136 -3.31 -1.31 11.74
N LEU A 137 -2.02 -1.47 11.42
CA LEU A 137 -1.45 -0.89 10.22
C LEU A 137 -1.92 -1.63 8.96
N LEU A 138 -2.01 -2.96 8.97
CA LEU A 138 -2.52 -3.70 7.81
C LEU A 138 -4.02 -3.49 7.59
N SER A 139 -4.82 -3.37 8.65
CA SER A 139 -6.25 -3.06 8.54
C SER A 139 -6.47 -1.66 7.98
N SER A 140 -5.67 -0.67 8.38
CA SER A 140 -5.69 0.65 7.74
C SER A 140 -5.21 0.60 6.28
N ASN A 141 -4.26 -0.27 5.92
CA ASN A 141 -3.84 -0.46 4.53
C ASN A 141 -4.93 -1.08 3.65
N MET A 142 -5.71 -2.02 4.21
CA MET A 142 -6.91 -2.59 3.58
C MET A 142 -8.09 -1.62 3.50
N ALA A 143 -7.93 -0.39 4.01
CA ALA A 143 -9.00 0.59 4.09
C ALA A 143 -10.20 0.09 4.92
N ALA A 144 -9.96 -0.54 6.07
CA ALA A 144 -11.04 -0.87 7.01
C ALA A 144 -11.59 0.40 7.70
N PRO A 145 -12.89 0.47 8.06
CA PRO A 145 -13.42 1.53 8.91
C PRO A 145 -12.77 1.42 10.31
N PRO A 146 -12.33 2.49 10.99
CA PRO A 146 -12.48 3.95 10.75
C PRO A 146 -11.25 4.65 10.10
N SER A 147 -10.53 3.98 9.19
CA SER A 147 -9.27 4.52 8.64
C SER A 147 -9.44 5.71 7.68
N LEU A 148 -8.42 6.57 7.61
CA LEU A 148 -8.33 7.65 6.61
C LEU A 148 -8.25 7.11 5.18
N ASN A 149 -7.65 5.93 5.00
CA ASN A 149 -7.51 5.30 3.69
C ASN A 149 -8.89 4.96 3.10
N LEU A 150 -9.84 4.50 3.90
CA LEU A 150 -11.21 4.26 3.44
C LEU A 150 -11.88 5.52 2.89
N MET A 151 -11.76 6.64 3.61
CA MET A 151 -12.32 7.91 3.14
C MET A 151 -11.69 8.37 1.81
N GLY A 152 -10.37 8.20 1.68
CA GLY A 152 -9.64 8.46 0.44
C GLY A 152 -10.06 7.55 -0.71
N GLU A 153 -10.14 6.23 -0.48
CA GLU A 153 -10.50 5.26 -1.54
C GLU A 153 -11.94 5.43 -2.01
N ILE A 154 -12.90 5.64 -1.12
CA ILE A 154 -14.31 5.84 -1.51
C ILE A 154 -14.46 7.10 -2.40
N SER A 155 -13.83 8.21 -2.00
CA SER A 155 -13.88 9.45 -2.78
C SER A 155 -13.19 9.29 -4.15
N LEU A 156 -12.08 8.56 -4.21
CA LEU A 156 -11.38 8.24 -5.46
C LEU A 156 -12.20 7.33 -6.37
N ILE A 157 -12.83 6.28 -5.83
CA ILE A 157 -13.71 5.37 -6.58
C ILE A 157 -14.86 6.17 -7.20
N ASN A 158 -15.53 7.03 -6.43
CA ASN A 158 -16.61 7.87 -6.95
C ASN A 158 -16.11 8.80 -8.07
N SER A 159 -14.91 9.37 -7.93
CA SER A 159 -14.33 10.25 -8.94
C SER A 159 -14.01 9.51 -10.25
N LEU A 160 -13.42 8.31 -10.18
CA LEU A 160 -13.05 7.53 -11.35
C LEU A 160 -14.26 6.93 -12.06
N MET A 161 -15.27 6.53 -11.29
CA MET A 161 -16.56 6.09 -11.83
C MET A 161 -17.26 7.14 -12.67
N SER A 162 -17.14 8.41 -12.28
CA SER A 162 -17.70 9.50 -13.07
C SER A 162 -17.02 9.71 -14.42
N TRP A 163 -15.78 9.22 -14.60
CA TRP A 163 -15.05 9.33 -15.87
C TRP A 163 -15.47 8.26 -16.87
N SER A 164 -15.55 6.99 -16.45
CA SER A 164 -16.15 5.93 -17.27
C SER A 164 -16.64 4.76 -16.43
N TYR A 165 -17.77 4.17 -16.82
CA TYR A 165 -18.31 2.96 -16.18
C TYR A 165 -17.37 1.75 -16.27
N PHE A 166 -16.54 1.67 -17.32
CA PHE A 166 -15.57 0.58 -17.47
C PHE A 166 -14.49 0.57 -16.38
N SER A 167 -14.17 1.74 -15.81
CA SER A 167 -13.21 1.84 -14.71
C SER A 167 -13.66 1.08 -13.45
N MET A 168 -14.97 0.83 -13.29
CA MET A 168 -15.54 0.11 -12.15
C MET A 168 -14.91 -1.26 -11.93
N ILE A 169 -14.79 -2.03 -13.01
CA ILE A 169 -14.33 -3.43 -12.95
C ILE A 169 -12.90 -3.46 -12.42
N LEU A 170 -12.03 -2.58 -12.94
CA LEU A 170 -10.64 -2.49 -12.50
C LEU A 170 -10.54 -2.02 -11.05
N LEU A 171 -11.34 -1.05 -10.63
CA LEU A 171 -11.33 -0.54 -9.26
C LEU A 171 -11.77 -1.59 -8.22
N VAL A 172 -12.81 -2.36 -8.54
CA VAL A 172 -13.25 -3.48 -7.69
C VAL A 172 -12.15 -4.51 -7.56
N LEU A 173 -11.45 -4.83 -8.66
CA LEU A 173 -10.33 -5.78 -8.61
C LEU A 173 -9.15 -5.25 -7.78
N ILE A 174 -8.76 -3.98 -7.96
CA ILE A 174 -7.64 -3.39 -7.21
C ILE A 174 -7.95 -3.37 -5.70
N SER A 175 -9.16 -2.97 -5.31
CA SER A 175 -9.57 -2.95 -3.89
C SER A 175 -9.72 -4.36 -3.29
N PHE A 176 -10.19 -5.34 -4.07
CA PHE A 176 -10.23 -6.72 -3.61
C PHE A 176 -8.81 -7.29 -3.39
N PHE A 177 -7.89 -7.06 -4.32
CA PHE A 177 -6.52 -7.52 -4.16
C PHE A 177 -5.77 -6.77 -3.06
N SER A 178 -6.11 -5.50 -2.79
CA SER A 178 -5.52 -4.75 -1.67
C SER A 178 -5.83 -5.36 -0.31
N ALA A 179 -7.08 -5.78 -0.13
CA ALA A 179 -7.49 -6.59 0.99
C ALA A 179 -6.72 -7.93 1.04
N GLY A 180 -6.69 -8.66 -0.07
CA GLY A 180 -6.07 -9.98 -0.11
C GLY A 180 -4.57 -9.98 0.21
N TYR A 181 -3.76 -9.06 -0.34
CA TYR A 181 -2.32 -9.06 -0.04
C TYR A 181 -2.00 -8.58 1.39
N SER A 182 -2.85 -7.75 1.99
CA SER A 182 -2.65 -7.28 3.36
C SER A 182 -2.89 -8.41 4.38
N LEU A 183 -3.96 -9.19 4.16
CA LEU A 183 -4.24 -10.42 4.92
C LEU A 183 -3.20 -11.50 4.66
N TYR A 184 -2.72 -11.63 3.42
CA TYR A 184 -1.60 -12.53 3.09
C TYR A 184 -0.35 -12.17 3.90
N LEU A 185 0.05 -10.89 3.95
CA LEU A 185 1.19 -10.49 4.75
C LEU A 185 0.98 -10.74 6.25
N PHE A 186 -0.20 -10.43 6.79
CA PHE A 186 -0.50 -10.67 8.22
C PHE A 186 -0.44 -12.16 8.57
N SER A 187 -1.13 -12.99 7.79
CA SER A 187 -1.23 -14.43 8.04
C SER A 187 0.13 -15.12 7.95
N TYR A 188 0.95 -14.80 6.96
CA TYR A 188 2.26 -15.42 6.82
C TYR A 188 3.26 -14.95 7.88
N THR A 189 3.20 -13.70 8.33
CA THR A 189 4.17 -13.20 9.31
C THR A 189 3.79 -13.50 10.77
N GLN A 190 2.51 -13.34 11.12
CA GLN A 190 2.07 -13.43 12.51
C GLN A 190 1.60 -14.83 12.90
N HIS A 191 0.87 -15.52 12.01
CA HIS A 191 0.32 -16.84 12.31
C HIS A 191 1.30 -17.98 11.97
N GLY A 192 0.99 -19.16 12.49
CA GLY A 192 1.74 -20.40 12.26
C GLY A 192 2.78 -20.70 13.34
N MET A 193 3.48 -21.81 13.13
CA MET A 193 4.60 -22.22 13.99
C MET A 193 5.87 -21.47 13.62
N PHE A 194 6.71 -21.20 14.62
CA PHE A 194 8.03 -20.60 14.39
C PHE A 194 8.90 -21.47 13.49
N TYR A 195 9.69 -20.80 12.66
CA TYR A 195 10.73 -21.47 11.89
C TYR A 195 11.85 -21.96 12.81
N GLN A 196 11.95 -23.28 12.97
CA GLN A 196 12.92 -23.91 13.87
C GLN A 196 14.38 -23.78 13.39
N GLY A 197 14.61 -23.50 12.10
CA GLY A 197 15.96 -23.42 11.53
C GLY A 197 16.79 -22.20 11.95
N LEU A 198 16.22 -21.28 12.75
CA LEU A 198 16.98 -20.21 13.42
C LEU A 198 17.38 -20.55 14.85
N TYR A 199 16.77 -21.57 15.46
CA TYR A 199 17.27 -22.15 16.69
C TYR A 199 18.35 -23.17 16.32
N SER A 200 19.53 -22.69 15.91
CA SER A 200 20.71 -23.51 16.13
C SER A 200 20.84 -23.65 17.66
N PHE A 201 20.62 -24.86 18.15
CA PHE A 201 20.99 -25.23 19.51
C PHE A 201 22.51 -25.08 19.62
N TYR A 202 23.00 -23.87 19.89
CA TYR A 202 24.28 -23.72 20.57
C TYR A 202 23.99 -23.98 22.05
N MET A 203 23.92 -25.27 22.41
CA MET A 203 24.24 -25.69 23.76
C MET A 203 25.70 -25.30 23.97
N GLY A 204 25.90 -24.10 24.50
CA GLY A 204 27.21 -23.60 24.87
C GLY A 204 27.84 -24.56 25.87
N VAL A 205 28.79 -25.34 25.37
CA VAL A 205 29.99 -25.67 26.12
C VAL A 205 31.05 -24.65 25.73
#